data_AF-A0A1I6ST53-F1
#
_entry.id   AF-A0A1I6ST53-F1
#
_cell.length_a   1.000
_cell.length_b   1.000
_cell.length_c   1.000
_cell.angle_alpha   90.00
_cell.angle_beta   90.00
_cell.angle_gamma   90.00
#
_symmetry.space_group_name_H-M   'P 1'
#
loop_
_entity.id
_entity.type
_entity.pdbx_description
1 polymer ?
#
loop_
_entity_poly.entity_id
_entity_poly.type
_entity_poly.pdbx_seq_one_letter_code
_entity_poly.pdbx_strand_id
1 'polypeptide(L)'
;MTGEALMKVGVVYLEDGESSLLQVTVPESGVSEGLALGGPVALPGLVARPWESVFNGQSRHGIAFRAAAVTPAALPASTGV
;
A
#
# COMPACT_ATOMS: atom_id res chain seq x y z
N MET A 1 -5.78 -20.25 -1.90
CA MET A 1 -6.39 -18.91 -2.08
C MET A 1 -7.78 -18.97 -1.47
N THR A 2 -8.14 -18.03 -0.61
CA THR A 2 -9.40 -18.03 0.15
C THR A 2 -10.62 -17.57 -0.66
N GLY A 3 -10.41 -17.00 -1.86
CA GLY A 3 -11.50 -16.45 -2.69
C GLY A 3 -12.05 -15.11 -2.22
N GLU A 4 -11.45 -14.54 -1.17
CA GLU A 4 -11.83 -13.27 -0.57
C GLU A 4 -11.67 -12.08 -1.53
N ALA A 5 -12.55 -11.09 -1.39
CA ALA A 5 -12.46 -9.85 -2.14
C ALA A 5 -11.16 -9.09 -1.82
N LEU A 6 -10.61 -8.43 -2.83
CA LEU A 6 -9.41 -7.62 -2.71
C LEU A 6 -9.77 -6.15 -2.85
N MET A 7 -9.21 -5.32 -1.97
CA MET A 7 -9.35 -3.88 -1.99
C MET A 7 -8.04 -3.23 -2.45
N LYS A 8 -8.16 -2.08 -3.13
CA LYS A 8 -7.04 -1.23 -3.51
C LYS A 8 -7.04 0.00 -2.62
N VAL A 9 -5.99 0.16 -1.84
CA VAL A 9 -5.80 1.28 -0.91
C VAL A 9 -4.71 2.18 -1.46
N GLY A 10 -5.02 3.48 -1.59
CA GLY A 10 -4.02 4.50 -1.92
C GLY A 10 -3.28 4.91 -0.67
N VAL A 11 -1.95 4.78 -0.68
CA VAL A 11 -1.07 5.20 0.41
C VAL A 11 -0.05 6.19 -0.14
N VAL A 12 0.12 7.31 0.56
CA VAL A 12 1.17 8.26 0.23
C VAL A 12 2.44 7.84 0.97
N TYR A 13 3.49 7.58 0.20
CA TYR A 13 4.84 7.37 0.72
C TYR A 13 5.62 8.69 0.60
N LEU A 14 6.25 9.09 1.70
CA LEU A 14 7.03 10.31 1.80
C LEU A 14 8.48 9.93 2.08
N GLU A 15 9.41 10.37 1.22
CA GLU A 15 10.85 10.16 1.38
C GLU A 15 11.57 11.40 0.82
N ASP A 16 12.53 11.94 1.56
CA ASP A 16 13.38 13.08 1.16
C ASP A 16 12.63 14.31 0.60
N GLY A 17 11.43 14.58 1.13
CA GLY A 17 10.59 15.72 0.71
C GLY A 17 9.79 15.45 -0.58
N GLU A 18 9.93 14.28 -1.18
CA GLU A 18 9.10 13.82 -2.27
C GLU A 18 7.95 12.95 -1.77
N SER A 19 6.83 13.01 -2.50
CA SER A 19 5.64 12.21 -2.22
C SER A 19 5.29 11.32 -3.40
N SER A 20 5.06 10.05 -3.14
CA SER A 20 4.63 9.06 -4.14
C SER A 20 3.32 8.41 -3.71
N LEU A 21 2.33 8.36 -4.61
CA LEU A 21 1.10 7.61 -4.38
C LEU A 21 1.30 6.15 -4.79
N LEU A 22 1.20 5.25 -3.81
CA LEU A 22 1.30 3.81 -4.01
C LEU A 22 -0.09 3.18 -3.90
N GLN A 23 -0.43 2.30 -4.85
CA GLN A 23 -1.67 1.53 -4.80
C GLN A 23 -1.37 0.13 -4.24
N VAL A 24 -1.78 -0.11 -3.00
CA VAL A 24 -1.54 -1.36 -2.28
C VAL A 24 -2.80 -2.23 -2.35
N THR A 25 -2.64 -3.50 -2.73
CA THR A 25 -3.75 -4.46 -2.73
C THR A 25 -3.76 -5.25 -1.42
N VAL A 26 -4.91 -5.28 -0.75
CA VAL A 26 -5.12 -5.99 0.53
C VAL A 26 -6.39 -6.84 0.46
N PRO A 27 -6.50 -7.94 1.23
CA PRO A 27 -7.78 -8.61 1.47
C PRO A 27 -8.75 -7.66 2.17
N GLU A 28 -10.06 -7.80 1.91
CA GLU A 28 -11.10 -6.99 2.56
C GLU A 28 -11.04 -7.10 4.10
N SER A 29 -10.82 -8.30 4.64
CA SER A 29 -10.65 -8.53 6.08
C SER A 29 -9.37 -7.90 6.66
N GLY A 30 -8.41 -7.53 5.80
CA GLY A 30 -7.19 -6.84 6.17
C GLY A 30 -7.35 -5.32 6.30
N VAL A 31 -8.52 -4.76 5.98
CA VAL A 31 -8.79 -3.33 6.13
C VAL A 31 -9.28 -3.06 7.55
N SER A 32 -8.44 -2.41 8.37
CA SER A 32 -8.78 -2.15 9.77
C SER A 32 -9.78 -1.01 9.93
N GLU A 33 -10.59 -1.07 10.98
CA GLU A 33 -11.40 0.06 11.43
C GLU A 33 -10.52 1.22 11.93
N GLY A 34 -11.10 2.43 12.00
CA GLY A 34 -10.42 3.61 12.53
C GLY A 34 -9.37 4.23 11.59
N LEU A 35 -9.28 3.76 10.34
CA LEU A 35 -8.49 4.43 9.30
C LEU A 35 -9.08 5.81 9.00
N ALA A 36 -8.22 6.82 9.06
CA ALA A 36 -8.55 8.19 8.67
C ALA A 36 -7.85 8.53 7.35
N LEU A 37 -8.57 9.20 6.44
CA LEU A 37 -7.96 9.70 5.20
C LEU A 37 -6.82 10.68 5.53
N GLY A 38 -5.68 10.47 4.88
CA GLY A 38 -4.45 11.24 5.16
C GLY A 38 -3.78 10.90 6.50
N GLY A 39 -4.37 10.01 7.30
CA GLY A 39 -3.77 9.53 8.53
C GLY A 39 -2.59 8.59 8.27
N PRO A 40 -1.61 8.53 9.20
CA PRO A 40 -0.54 7.54 9.15
C PRO A 40 -1.07 6.11 9.19
N VAL A 41 -0.46 5.23 8.40
CA VAL A 41 -0.82 3.82 8.32
C VAL A 41 0.40 2.91 8.38
N ALA A 42 0.22 1.69 8.86
CA ALA A 42 1.16 0.60 8.73
C ALA A 42 0.60 -0.46 7.76
N LEU A 43 1.52 -1.15 7.07
CA LEU A 43 1.20 -2.16 6.06
C LEU A 43 1.85 -3.51 6.42
N PRO A 44 1.29 -4.27 7.39
CA PRO A 44 1.81 -5.58 7.76
C PRO A 44 1.93 -6.51 6.55
N GLY A 45 3.07 -7.19 6.43
CA GLY A 45 3.33 -8.12 5.34
C GLY A 45 3.39 -7.47 3.96
N LEU A 46 3.78 -6.18 3.88
CA LEU A 46 3.99 -5.51 2.60
C LEU A 46 5.05 -6.25 1.76
N VAL A 47 4.67 -6.57 0.53
CA VAL A 47 5.52 -7.16 -0.50
C VAL A 47 5.42 -6.28 -1.74
N ALA A 48 6.58 -5.92 -2.28
CA ALA A 48 6.72 -5.28 -3.57
C ALA A 48 7.24 -6.32 -4.57
N ARG A 49 6.53 -6.53 -5.69
CA ARG A 49 7.02 -7.41 -6.76
C ARG A 49 7.04 -6.70 -8.09
N PRO A 50 8.15 -6.76 -8.85
CA PRO A 50 8.14 -6.30 -10.22
C PRO A 50 7.22 -7.19 -11.06
N TRP A 51 6.60 -6.59 -12.07
CA TRP A 51 5.88 -7.32 -13.10
C TRP A 51 6.08 -6.65 -14.44
N GLU A 52 5.93 -7.46 -15.49
CA GLU A 52 5.89 -7.04 -16.87
C GLU A 52 4.76 -7.81 -17.57
N SER A 53 4.03 -7.15 -18.46
CA SER A 53 2.97 -7.75 -19.27
C SER A 53 2.83 -7.03 -20.58
N VAL A 54 2.49 -7.76 -21.63
CA VAL A 54 2.12 -7.20 -22.93
C VAL A 54 0.61 -7.27 -23.06
N PHE A 55 -0.04 -6.11 -23.14
CA PHE A 55 -1.49 -6.02 -23.32
C PHE A 55 -1.80 -5.20 -24.57
N ASN A 56 -2.48 -5.81 -25.54
CA ASN A 56 -2.74 -5.23 -26.87
C ASN A 56 -1.46 -4.72 -27.58
N GLY A 57 -0.37 -5.48 -27.49
CA GLY A 57 0.90 -5.12 -28.12
C GLY A 57 1.67 -3.99 -27.43
N GLN A 58 1.16 -3.43 -26.33
CA GLN A 58 1.91 -2.48 -25.50
C GLN A 58 2.51 -3.17 -24.28
N SER A 59 3.83 -3.05 -24.13
CA SER A 59 4.52 -3.48 -22.92
C SER A 59 4.16 -2.55 -21.77
N ARG A 60 3.76 -3.16 -20.65
CA ARG A 60 3.51 -2.51 -19.38
C ARG A 60 4.39 -3.18 -18.35
N HIS A 61 5.00 -2.39 -17.49
CA HIS A 61 5.76 -2.87 -16.35
C HIS A 61 5.42 -2.03 -15.13
N GLY A 62 5.78 -2.53 -13.96
CA GLY A 62 5.65 -1.76 -12.74
C GLY A 62 5.93 -2.61 -11.52
N ILE A 63 5.62 -2.04 -10.35
CA ILE A 63 5.68 -2.73 -9.07
C ILE A 63 4.25 -2.98 -8.59
N ALA A 64 3.95 -4.23 -8.26
CA ALA A 64 2.72 -4.61 -7.59
C ALA A 64 2.99 -4.62 -6.08
N PHE A 65 2.29 -3.77 -5.35
CA PHE A 65 2.30 -3.74 -3.89
C PHE A 65 1.13 -4.55 -3.34
N ARG A 66 1.43 -5.48 -2.43
CA ARG A 66 0.45 -6.26 -1.70
C ARG A 66 0.79 -6.26 -0.22
N ALA A 67 -0.19 -6.14 0.64
CA ALA A 67 0.00 -6.29 2.09
C ALA A 67 -1.05 -7.25 2.65
N ALA A 68 -0.76 -7.81 3.83
CA ALA A 68 -1.72 -8.63 4.55
C ALA A 68 -2.83 -7.78 5.19
N ALA A 69 -2.51 -6.55 5.60
CA ALA A 69 -3.44 -5.62 6.20
C ALA A 69 -3.03 -4.16 5.96
N VAL A 70 -3.96 -3.25 6.23
CA VAL A 70 -3.71 -1.82 6.45
C VAL A 70 -4.30 -1.44 7.80
N THR A 71 -3.46 -0.87 8.66
CA THR A 71 -3.83 -0.50 10.04
C THR A 71 -3.49 0.96 10.30
N PRO A 72 -4.23 1.68 11.15
CA PRO A 72 -3.76 2.96 11.68
C PRO A 72 -2.36 2.80 12.30
N ALA A 73 -1.51 3.80 12.12
CA ALA A 73 -0.21 3.89 12.80
C ALA A 73 -0.12 5.16 13.62
N ALA A 74 0.80 5.21 14.56
CA ALA A 74 1.26 6.49 15.09
C ALA A 74 2.36 7.01 14.17
N LEU A 75 2.38 8.31 13.86
CA LEU A 75 3.63 8.89 13.37
C LEU A 75 4.68 8.69 14.47
N PRO A 76 5.92 8.29 14.14
CA PRO A 76 6.99 8.31 15.11
C PRO A 76 7.08 9.74 15.64
N ALA A 77 6.98 9.90 16.97
CA ALA A 77 7.22 11.18 17.59
C ALA A 77 8.65 11.60 17.21
N SER A 78 8.78 12.71 16.49
CA SER A 78 10.06 13.34 16.22
C SER A 78 10.70 13.60 17.58
N THR A 79 11.65 12.76 17.97
CA THR A 79 12.48 13.04 19.13
C THR A 79 13.43 14.14 18.66
N GLY A 80 13.04 15.38 18.87
CA GLY A 80 13.87 16.54 18.57
C GLY A 80 15.20 16.39 19.29
N VAL A 81 16.29 16.54 18.53
CA VAL A 81 17.64 16.77 19.05
C VAL A 81 17.87 18.27 19.15
#